data_AF-A0AAI8VGE5-F1
#
_entry.id   AF-A0AAI8VGE5-F1
#
_cell.length_a   1.000
_cell.length_b   1.000
_cell.length_c   1.000
_cell.angle_alpha   90.00
_cell.angle_beta   90.00
_cell.angle_gamma   90.00
#
_symmetry.space_group_name_H-M   'P 1'
#
loop_
_entity.id
_entity.type
_entity.pdbx_description
1 polymer ?
#
loop_
_entity_poly.entity_id
_entity_poly.type
_entity_poly.pdbx_seq_one_letter_code
_entity_poly.pdbx_strand_id
1 'polypeptide(L)'
;MALLLDRLGDEVPITEEVVKAAVGNEGNGQEAMALLLDRRGDEVPVTEEVVKAAVGNYWNGKQVMALFLDRQGDEVPVTEEVVKAAAGNGRNGKEVMSLLLDRSLLTRSFISNAVLRIAAACG
;
A
#
# COMPACT_ATOMS: atom_id res chain seq x y z
N MET A 1 -4.40 -11.16 15.37
CA MET A 1 -3.22 -10.29 15.21
C MET A 1 -2.95 -9.45 16.46
N ALA A 2 -3.93 -8.70 16.99
CA ALA A 2 -3.76 -7.88 18.20
C ALA A 2 -3.14 -8.62 19.41
N LEU A 3 -3.68 -9.77 19.81
CA LEU A 3 -3.15 -10.55 20.94
C LEU A 3 -1.68 -10.99 20.77
N LEU A 4 -1.21 -11.21 19.53
CA LEU A 4 0.19 -11.58 19.28
C LEU A 4 1.09 -10.37 19.46
N LEU A 5 0.71 -9.22 18.89
CA LEU A 5 1.45 -7.96 19.03
C LEU A 5 1.46 -7.48 20.49
N ASP A 6 0.39 -7.68 21.26
CA ASP A 6 0.34 -7.29 22.69
C ASP A 6 1.20 -8.18 23.59
N ARG A 7 1.29 -9.48 23.27
CA ARG A 7 2.00 -10.44 24.12
C ARG A 7 3.47 -10.59 23.79
N LEU A 8 3.82 -10.42 22.51
CA LEU A 8 5.18 -10.62 22.02
C LEU A 8 5.86 -9.28 21.68
N GLY A 9 5.11 -8.18 21.58
CA GLY A 9 5.66 -6.85 21.34
C GLY A 9 6.68 -6.84 20.19
N ASP A 10 7.91 -6.45 20.55
CA ASP A 10 9.06 -6.33 19.64
C ASP A 10 9.85 -7.63 19.48
N GLU A 11 9.52 -8.70 20.23
CA GLU A 11 10.19 -10.00 20.10
C GLU A 11 9.89 -10.68 18.75
N VAL A 12 8.80 -10.28 18.09
CA VAL A 12 8.46 -10.76 16.74
C VAL A 12 8.76 -9.66 15.72
N PRO A 13 9.74 -9.89 14.81
CA PRO A 13 10.01 -8.94 13.74
C PRO A 13 8.85 -8.91 12.76
N ILE A 14 8.43 -7.70 12.35
CA ILE A 14 7.51 -7.54 11.22
C ILE A 14 8.31 -7.65 9.94
N THR A 15 8.28 -8.83 9.33
CA THR A 15 8.95 -9.07 8.04
C THR A 15 8.04 -8.68 6.88
N GLU A 16 8.64 -8.45 5.71
CA GLU A 16 7.90 -8.18 4.48
C GLU A 16 6.83 -9.23 4.19
N GLU A 17 7.10 -10.51 4.47
CA GLU A 17 6.13 -11.59 4.26
C GLU A 17 4.93 -11.52 5.21
N VAL A 18 5.14 -11.08 6.46
CA VAL A 18 4.03 -10.81 7.40
C VAL A 18 3.16 -9.67 6.85
N VAL A 19 3.79 -8.63 6.32
CA VAL A 19 3.08 -7.49 5.72
C VAL A 19 2.31 -7.93 4.48
N LYS A 20 2.93 -8.67 3.55
CA LYS A 20 2.25 -9.22 2.36
C LYS A 20 1.07 -10.11 2.74
N ALA A 21 1.21 -10.97 3.74
CA ALA A 21 0.13 -11.83 4.21
C ALA A 21 -1.04 -11.02 4.80
N ALA A 22 -0.75 -9.94 5.55
CA ALA A 22 -1.77 -9.05 6.06
C ALA A 22 -2.46 -8.28 4.92
N VAL A 23 -1.69 -7.71 3.99
CA VAL A 23 -2.20 -7.01 2.80
C VAL A 23 -3.05 -7.91 1.92
N GLY A 24 -2.63 -9.16 1.69
CA GLY A 24 -3.33 -10.13 0.86
C GLY A 24 -4.57 -10.76 1.50
N ASN A 25 -4.87 -10.44 2.76
CA ASN A 25 -6.04 -10.98 3.44
C ASN A 25 -7.33 -10.30 2.94
N GLU A 26 -8.15 -11.07 2.22
CA GLU A 26 -9.40 -10.57 1.62
C GLU A 26 -10.46 -10.16 2.66
N GLY A 27 -10.50 -10.84 3.82
CA GLY A 27 -11.53 -10.62 4.84
C GLY A 27 -11.19 -9.53 5.85
N ASN A 28 -9.92 -9.43 6.26
CA ASN A 28 -9.49 -8.55 7.35
C ASN A 28 -8.15 -7.83 7.08
N GLY A 29 -7.73 -7.74 5.82
CA GLY A 29 -6.43 -7.16 5.48
C GLY A 29 -6.29 -5.68 5.85
N GLN A 30 -7.38 -4.92 5.74
CA GLN A 30 -7.40 -3.52 6.16
C GLN A 30 -7.18 -3.39 7.68
N GLU A 31 -7.93 -4.11 8.50
CA GLU A 31 -7.82 -4.03 9.97
C GLU A 31 -6.49 -4.59 10.46
N ALA A 32 -6.00 -5.66 9.82
CA ALA A 32 -4.69 -6.22 10.10
C ALA A 32 -3.57 -5.20 9.83
N MET A 33 -3.62 -4.52 8.68
CA MET A 33 -2.64 -3.49 8.34
C MET A 33 -2.75 -2.24 9.20
N ALA A 34 -3.96 -1.80 9.53
CA ALA A 34 -4.15 -0.68 10.45
C ALA A 34 -3.51 -0.98 11.82
N LEU A 35 -3.76 -2.18 12.38
CA LEU A 35 -3.17 -2.60 13.65
C LEU A 35 -1.64 -2.69 13.60
N LEU A 36 -1.08 -3.20 12.50
CA LEU A 36 0.38 -3.28 12.32
C LEU A 36 1.00 -1.88 12.31
N LEU A 37 0.47 -0.97 11.50
CA LEU A 37 1.00 0.39 11.39
C LEU A 37 0.77 1.19 12.69
N ASP A 38 -0.36 1.01 13.39
CA ASP A 38 -0.63 1.73 14.64
C ASP A 38 0.29 1.31 15.80
N ARG A 39 0.75 0.04 15.80
CA ARG A 39 1.59 -0.49 16.88
C ARG A 39 3.08 -0.49 16.57
N ARG A 40 3.43 -0.64 15.29
CA ARG A 40 4.82 -0.83 14.85
C ARG A 40 5.31 0.28 13.93
N GLY A 41 4.43 1.16 13.44
CA GLY A 41 4.79 2.37 12.69
C GLY A 41 5.81 2.11 11.59
N ASP A 42 6.98 2.72 11.74
CA ASP A 42 8.10 2.67 10.78
C ASP A 42 8.81 1.31 10.75
N GLU A 43 8.58 0.44 11.74
CA GLU A 43 9.08 -0.94 11.71
C GLU A 43 8.32 -1.82 10.72
N VAL A 44 7.20 -1.35 10.17
CA VAL A 44 6.44 -2.06 9.13
C VAL A 44 7.11 -1.82 7.78
N PRO A 45 7.74 -2.82 7.15
CA PRO A 45 8.38 -2.65 5.86
C PRO A 45 7.33 -2.52 4.74
N VAL A 46 7.13 -1.31 4.24
CA VAL A 46 6.31 -1.04 3.05
C VAL A 46 7.24 -0.93 1.84
N THR A 47 7.66 -2.09 1.35
CA THR A 47 8.50 -2.21 0.16
C THR A 47 7.66 -2.12 -1.12
N GLU A 48 8.31 -1.94 -2.27
CA GLU A 48 7.62 -1.90 -3.57
C GLU A 48 6.74 -3.15 -3.80
N GLU A 49 7.21 -4.32 -3.38
CA GLU A 49 6.48 -5.58 -3.53
C GLU A 49 5.27 -5.67 -2.60
N VAL A 50 5.34 -5.08 -1.40
CA VAL A 50 4.18 -4.91 -0.51
C VAL A 50 3.16 -3.96 -1.13
N VAL A 51 3.62 -2.85 -1.71
CA VAL A 51 2.73 -1.88 -2.38
C VAL A 51 2.06 -2.53 -3.60
N LYS A 52 2.80 -3.30 -4.41
CA LYS A 52 2.22 -4.10 -5.51
C LYS A 52 1.15 -5.07 -5.02
N ALA A 53 1.41 -5.79 -3.93
CA ALA A 53 0.42 -6.68 -3.33
C ALA A 53 -0.84 -5.92 -2.88
N ALA A 54 -0.68 -4.71 -2.33
CA ALA A 54 -1.80 -3.87 -1.92
C ALA A 54 -2.63 -3.40 -3.12
N VAL A 55 -2.00 -2.80 -4.14
CA VAL A 55 -2.72 -2.33 -5.32
C VAL A 55 -3.31 -3.48 -6.15
N GLY A 56 -2.76 -4.68 -6.06
CA GLY A 56 -3.31 -5.90 -6.66
C GLY A 56 -4.47 -6.52 -5.88
N ASN A 57 -4.72 -6.12 -4.63
CA ASN A 57 -5.81 -6.69 -3.83
C ASN A 57 -7.18 -6.13 -4.27
N TYR A 58 -8.04 -7.03 -4.75
CA TYR A 58 -9.37 -6.70 -5.25
C TYR A 58 -10.40 -6.29 -4.19
N TRP A 59 -10.19 -6.64 -2.93
CA TRP A 59 -11.15 -6.40 -1.85
C TRP A 59 -10.80 -5.17 -1.03
N ASN A 60 -9.53 -5.09 -0.61
CA ASN A 60 -9.07 -4.09 0.36
C ASN A 60 -7.94 -3.19 -0.17
N GLY A 61 -7.55 -3.35 -1.44
CA GLY A 61 -6.35 -2.70 -1.98
C GLY A 61 -6.36 -1.18 -1.88
N LYS A 62 -7.51 -0.55 -2.15
CA LYS A 62 -7.70 0.90 -2.01
C LYS A 62 -7.48 1.36 -0.57
N GLN A 63 -8.11 0.68 0.39
CA GLN A 63 -8.08 1.05 1.79
C GLN A 63 -6.69 0.82 2.38
N VAL A 64 -6.04 -0.29 2.04
CA VAL A 64 -4.64 -0.56 2.42
C VAL A 64 -3.70 0.49 1.85
N MET A 65 -3.85 0.87 0.57
CA MET A 65 -3.04 1.93 -0.04
C MET A 65 -3.23 3.27 0.68
N ALA A 66 -4.46 3.63 1.05
CA ALA A 66 -4.74 4.83 1.83
C ALA A 66 -4.03 4.80 3.20
N LEU A 67 -4.04 3.66 3.90
CA LEU A 67 -3.33 3.51 5.19
C LEU A 67 -1.82 3.73 5.04
N PHE A 68 -1.20 3.21 3.98
CA PHE A 68 0.23 3.43 3.69
C PHE A 68 0.53 4.91 3.47
N LEU A 69 -0.23 5.55 2.58
CA LEU A 69 -0.03 6.97 2.26
C LEU A 69 -0.29 7.89 3.47
N ASP A 70 -1.21 7.52 4.36
CA ASP A 70 -1.54 8.35 5.53
C ASP A 70 -0.53 8.20 6.67
N ARG A 71 0.05 7.00 6.87
CA ARG A 71 0.96 6.75 8.00
C ARG A 71 2.43 6.86 7.65
N GLN A 72 2.82 6.52 6.42
CA GLN A 72 4.23 6.54 5.98
C GLN A 72 4.49 7.56 4.87
N GLY A 73 3.45 8.14 4.26
CA GLY A 73 3.58 9.29 3.37
C GLY A 73 4.54 9.06 2.20
N ASP A 74 5.61 9.85 2.16
CA ASP A 74 6.62 9.83 1.09
C ASP A 74 7.56 8.62 1.15
N GLU A 75 7.57 7.86 2.25
CA GLU A 75 8.37 6.63 2.35
C GLU A 75 7.77 5.48 1.52
N VAL A 76 6.50 5.60 1.12
CA VAL A 76 5.82 4.60 0.33
C VAL A 76 6.38 4.58 -1.11
N PRO A 77 6.96 3.47 -1.57
CA PRO A 77 7.57 3.38 -2.90
C PRO A 77 6.49 3.32 -3.99
N VAL A 78 6.19 4.46 -4.59
CA VAL A 78 5.31 4.58 -5.76
C VAL A 78 6.15 4.59 -7.03
N THR A 79 6.51 3.40 -7.51
CA THR A 79 7.30 3.21 -8.73
C THR A 79 6.42 3.10 -9.98
N GLU A 80 7.04 3.15 -11.16
CA GLU A 80 6.33 2.89 -12.42
C GLU A 80 5.64 1.52 -12.45
N GLU A 81 6.26 0.50 -11.86
CA GLU A 81 5.70 -0.85 -11.81
C GLU A 81 4.51 -0.96 -10.85
N VAL A 82 4.52 -0.22 -9.73
CA VAL A 82 3.34 -0.07 -8.86
C VAL A 82 2.19 0.59 -9.61
N VAL A 83 2.47 1.65 -10.37
CA VAL A 83 1.46 2.35 -11.17
C VAL A 83 0.89 1.43 -12.25
N LYS A 84 1.72 0.64 -12.94
CA LYS A 84 1.26 -0.36 -13.90
C LYS A 84 0.38 -1.43 -13.24
N ALA A 85 0.77 -1.91 -12.07
CA ALA A 85 -0.02 -2.89 -11.31
C ALA A 85 -1.39 -2.32 -10.92
N ALA A 86 -1.44 -1.07 -10.44
CA ALA A 86 -2.69 -0.39 -10.12
C ALA A 86 -3.56 -0.19 -11.38
N ALA A 87 -2.97 0.26 -12.49
CA ALA A 87 -3.65 0.42 -13.77
C ALA A 87 -4.24 -0.89 -14.32
N GLY A 88 -3.57 -2.03 -14.07
CA GLY A 88 -4.04 -3.36 -14.44
C GLY A 88 -5.17 -3.91 -13.56
N ASN A 89 -5.45 -3.29 -12.41
CA ASN A 89 -6.51 -3.73 -11.51
C ASN A 89 -7.88 -3.21 -11.99
N GLY A 90 -8.65 -4.06 -12.67
CA GLY A 90 -9.97 -3.68 -13.22
C GLY A 90 -11.06 -3.36 -12.19
N ARG A 91 -10.86 -3.67 -10.91
CA ARG A 91 -11.88 -3.44 -9.86
C ARG A 91 -11.66 -2.16 -9.08
N ASN A 92 -10.43 -1.93 -8.60
CA ASN A 92 -10.08 -0.79 -7.75
C ASN A 92 -8.99 0.12 -8.37
N GLY A 93 -8.51 -0.21 -9.56
CA GLY A 93 -7.36 0.45 -10.17
C GLY A 93 -7.59 1.95 -10.40
N LYS A 94 -8.79 2.35 -10.82
CA LYS A 94 -9.13 3.77 -11.02
C LYS A 94 -9.07 4.55 -9.70
N GLU A 95 -9.62 4.01 -8.62
CA GLU A 95 -9.60 4.65 -7.31
C GLU A 95 -8.19 4.70 -6.71
N VAL A 96 -7.43 3.62 -6.84
CA VAL A 96 -6.02 3.58 -6.40
C VAL A 96 -5.19 4.60 -7.18
N MET A 97 -5.36 4.68 -8.50
CA MET A 97 -4.69 5.66 -9.33
C MET A 97 -5.06 7.10 -8.94
N SER A 98 -6.34 7.37 -8.62
CA SER A 98 -6.75 8.67 -8.10
C SER A 98 -6.04 9.01 -6.79
N LEU A 99 -5.97 8.07 -5.83
CA LEU A 99 -5.27 8.27 -4.56
C LEU A 99 -3.78 8.57 -4.76
N LEU A 100 -3.12 7.83 -5.65
CA LEU A 100 -1.71 8.03 -5.98
C LEU A 100 -1.49 9.39 -6.64
N LEU A 101 -2.37 9.83 -7.54
CA LEU A 101 -2.27 11.14 -8.19
C LEU A 101 -2.52 12.30 -7.22
N ASP A 102 -3.54 12.19 -6.36
CA ASP A 102 -3.88 13.23 -5.38
C ASP A 102 -2.72 13.49 -4.39
N ARG A 103 -2.02 12.43 -3.98
CA ARG A 103 -0.84 12.55 -3.10
C ARG A 103 0.43 12.93 -3.86
N SER A 104 0.69 12.38 -5.05
CA SER A 104 1.91 12.68 -5.82
C SER A 104 1.94 14.09 -6.42
N LEU A 105 0.80 14.76 -6.60
CA LEU A 105 0.75 16.18 -6.93
C LEU A 105 1.22 17.10 -5.79
N LEU A 106 1.23 16.60 -4.55
CA LEU A 106 1.73 17.33 -3.38
C LEU A 106 3.24 17.15 -3.19
N THR A 107 3.81 16.01 -3.61
CA THR A 107 5.22 15.68 -3.44
C THR A 107 5.92 15.61 -4.79
N ARG A 108 6.38 16.80 -5.22
CA ARG A 108 6.92 17.20 -6.54
C ARG A 108 8.02 16.32 -7.20
N SER A 109 8.30 15.09 -6.76
CA SER A 109 9.56 14.38 -7.09
C SER A 109 9.48 12.99 -7.74
N PHE A 110 8.33 12.35 -7.97
CA PHE A 110 8.35 10.94 -8.45
C PHE A 110 7.57 10.62 -9.73
N ILE A 111 6.82 11.56 -10.29
CA ILE A 111 6.02 11.26 -11.49
C ILE A 111 6.88 11.40 -12.75
N SER A 112 7.47 10.29 -13.20
CA SER A 112 7.98 10.19 -14.57
C SER A 112 6.83 10.43 -15.56
N ASN A 113 7.12 11.03 -16.73
CA ASN A 113 6.15 11.16 -17.83
C ASN A 113 5.44 9.83 -18.17
N ALA A 114 6.09 8.69 -17.90
CA ALA A 114 5.48 7.36 -18.03
C ALA A 114 4.23 7.17 -17.15
N VAL A 115 4.29 7.62 -15.89
CA VAL A 115 3.18 7.48 -14.92
C VAL A 115 1.97 8.30 -15.34
N LEU A 116 2.18 9.55 -15.78
CA LEU A 116 1.09 10.40 -16.31
C LEU A 116 0.43 9.78 -17.54
N ARG A 117 1.22 9.18 -18.44
CA ARG A 117 0.71 8.53 -19.65
C ARG A 117 -0.10 7.28 -19.34
N ILE A 118 0.35 6.46 -18.38
CA ILE A 118 -0.38 5.26 -17.95
C ILE A 118 -1.71 5.69 -17.30
N ALA A 119 -1.68 6.67 -16.40
CA ALA A 119 -2.88 7.22 -15.77
C ALA A 119 -3.89 7.75 -16.80
N ALA A 120 -3.43 8.49 -17.82
CA ALA A 120 -4.28 9.02 -18.89
C ALA A 120 -4.85 7.92 -19.80
N ALA A 121 -4.18 6.78 -19.93
CA ALA A 121 -4.63 5.64 -20.74
C ALA A 121 -5.70 4.77 -20.04
N CYS A 122 -5.86 4.91 -18.72
CA CYS A 122 -6.86 4.18 -17.94
C CYS A 122 -8.27 4.82 -17.94
N GLY A 123 -8.52 5.79 -18.82
CA GLY A 123 -9.81 6.50 -18.99
C GLY A 123 -10.93 5.61 -19.51
#